data_AF-A0A957GD33-F1
#
_entry.id   AF-A0A957GD33-F1
#
_cell.length_a   1.000
_cell.length_b   1.000
_cell.length_c   1.000
_cell.angle_alpha   90.00
_cell.angle_beta   90.00
_cell.angle_gamma   90.00
#
_symmetry.space_group_name_H-M   'P 1'
#
loop_
_entity.id
_entity.type
_entity.pdbx_description
1 polymer ?
#
loop_
_entity_poly.entity_id
_entity_poly.type
_entity_poly.pdbx_seq_one_letter_code
_entity_poly.pdbx_strand_id
1 'polypeptide(L)' 'GVGTSAIFLKEFTSYPWAHLDIAGMVSSKSGGPYTPAGATGFGVRLLVDFLRNWANQPAIN' A
#
# COMPACT_ATOMS: atom_id res chain seq x y z
N GLY A 1 1.88 -5.53 -18.25
CA GLY A 1 1.32 -4.33 -17.59
C GLY A 1 1.70 -4.36 -16.13
N VAL A 2 0.76 -4.49 -15.20
CA VAL A 2 1.06 -4.52 -13.75
C VAL A 2 1.76 -5.81 -13.32
N GLY A 3 1.30 -6.97 -13.79
CA GLY A 3 1.88 -8.27 -13.41
C GLY A 3 3.35 -8.43 -13.80
N THR A 4 3.72 -8.02 -15.01
CA THR A 4 5.12 -8.05 -15.47
C THR A 4 6.01 -7.13 -14.64
N SER A 5 5.53 -5.93 -14.29
CA SER A 5 6.27 -5.00 -13.43
C SER A 5 6.48 -5.56 -12.03
N ALA A 6 5.46 -6.20 -11.44
CA ALA A 6 5.59 -6.85 -10.15
C ALA A 6 6.62 -7.99 -10.18
N ILE A 7 6.62 -8.82 -11.23
CA ILE A 7 7.63 -9.87 -11.41
C ILE A 7 9.03 -9.28 -11.58
N PHE A 8 9.17 -8.21 -12.38
CA PHE A 8 10.47 -7.52 -12.51
C PHE A 8 11.02 -7.06 -11.16
N LEU A 9 10.18 -6.45 -10.30
CA LEU A 9 10.60 -6.02 -8.96
C LEU A 9 10.96 -7.19 -8.04
N LYS A 10 10.31 -8.36 -8.21
CA LYS A 10 10.58 -9.56 -7.41
C LYS A 10 12.02 -10.02 -7.51
N GLU A 11 12.61 -9.95 -8.70
CA GLU A 11 13.97 -10.40 -8.97
C GLU A 11 15.03 -9.64 -8.16
N PHE A 12 14.68 -8.49 -7.57
CA PHE A 12 15.57 -7.66 -6.74
C PHE A 12 15.33 -7.83 -5.24
N THR A 13 14.61 -8.87 -4.82
CA THR A 13 14.28 -9.11 -3.41
C THR A 13 14.78 -10.47 -2.93
N SER A 14 15.22 -10.54 -1.67
CA SER A 14 15.67 -11.78 -1.01
C SER A 14 15.03 -12.01 0.37
N TYR A 15 14.01 -11.22 0.70
CA TYR A 15 13.33 -11.13 1.98
C TYR A 15 11.81 -11.19 1.80
N PRO A 16 11.01 -11.44 2.86
CA PRO A 16 9.55 -11.36 2.78
C PRO A 16 9.11 -9.98 2.29
N TRP A 17 8.41 -9.95 1.16
CA TRP A 17 8.14 -8.71 0.42
C TRP A 17 6.71 -8.70 -0.14
N ALA A 18 6.14 -7.50 -0.20
CA ALA A 18 4.90 -7.21 -0.89
C ALA A 18 5.06 -5.92 -1.71
N HIS A 19 4.46 -5.88 -2.90
CA HIS A 19 4.38 -4.70 -3.75
C HIS A 19 2.92 -4.26 -3.87
N LEU A 20 2.65 -2.99 -3.58
CA LEU A 20 1.36 -2.34 -3.80
C LEU A 20 1.51 -1.30 -4.92
N ASP A 21 0.94 -1.58 -6.09
CA ASP A 21 0.82 -0.59 -7.16
C ASP A 21 -0.41 0.30 -6.90
N ILE A 22 -0.15 1.59 -6.63
CA ILE A 22 -1.18 2.58 -6.29
C ILE A 22 -1.30 3.69 -7.34
N ALA A 23 -0.70 3.53 -8.52
CA ALA A 23 -0.66 4.58 -9.54
C ALA A 23 -2.07 5.07 -9.93
N GLY A 24 -3.02 4.12 -10.07
CA GLY A 24 -4.42 4.44 -10.40
C GLY A 24 -5.18 5.18 -9.30
N MET A 25 -4.67 5.18 -8.06
CA MET A 25 -5.34 5.76 -6.90
C MET A 25 -4.79 7.13 -6.52
N VAL A 26 -3.75 7.62 -7.20
CA VAL A 26 -2.99 8.80 -6.78
C VAL A 26 -3.83 10.06 -6.64
N SER A 27 -4.85 10.25 -7.49
CA SER A 27 -5.67 11.46 -7.50
C SER A 27 -7.14 11.18 -7.81
N SER A 28 -8.02 12.01 -7.25
CA SER A 28 -9.45 12.06 -7.56
C SER A 28 -9.83 13.45 -8.04
N LYS A 29 -10.67 13.52 -9.09
CA LYS A 29 -11.20 14.80 -9.60
C LYS A 29 -12.24 15.42 -8.67
N SER A 30 -12.94 14.60 -7.88
CA SER A 30 -13.93 15.02 -6.91
C SER A 30 -13.48 14.67 -5.49
N GLY A 31 -13.91 15.48 -4.53
CA GLY A 31 -13.77 15.12 -3.11
C GLY A 31 -14.68 13.95 -2.76
N GLY A 32 -14.23 13.15 -1.80
CA GLY A 32 -15.04 12.13 -1.12
C GLY A 32 -15.51 12.63 0.25
N PRO A 33 -16.23 11.78 1.01
CA PRO A 33 -16.77 12.17 2.32
C PRO A 33 -15.70 12.61 3.35
N TYR A 34 -14.45 12.16 3.19
CA TYR A 34 -13.36 12.41 4.14
C TYR A 34 -12.01 12.70 3.45
N THR A 35 -11.99 12.85 2.12
CA THR A 35 -10.78 13.19 1.34
C THR A 35 -11.09 14.33 0.38
N PRO A 36 -10.23 15.37 0.27
CA PRO A 36 -10.43 16.44 -0.69
C PRO A 36 -10.26 15.95 -2.13
N ALA A 37 -10.67 16.78 -3.10
CA ALA A 37 -10.26 16.59 -4.50
C ALA A 37 -8.74 16.77 -4.63
N GLY A 38 -8.12 16.11 -5.60
CA GLY A 38 -6.67 16.10 -5.79
C GLY A 38 -6.03 14.82 -5.25
N ALA A 39 -4.86 14.93 -4.63
CA ALA A 39 -4.12 13.78 -4.11
C ALA A 39 -4.91 13.05 -3.00
N THR A 40 -5.10 11.74 -3.15
CA THR A 40 -6.02 10.98 -2.28
C THR A 40 -5.40 10.51 -0.97
N GLY A 41 -4.07 10.41 -0.89
CA GLY A 41 -3.37 9.77 0.23
C GLY A 41 -3.71 8.28 0.38
N PHE A 42 -4.15 7.62 -0.71
CA PHE A 42 -4.51 6.20 -0.70
C PHE A 42 -3.37 5.34 -0.14
N GLY A 43 -3.72 4.37 0.71
CA GLY A 43 -2.76 3.44 1.33
C GLY A 43 -2.21 3.86 2.69
N VAL A 44 -2.24 5.16 3.07
CA VAL A 44 -1.66 5.61 4.35
C VAL A 44 -2.32 4.92 5.55
N ARG A 45 -3.66 4.93 5.64
CA ARG A 45 -4.37 4.27 6.75
C ARG A 45 -4.12 2.76 6.78
N LEU A 46 -4.08 2.13 5.61
CA LEU A 46 -3.78 0.69 5.49
C LEU A 46 -2.42 0.35 6.09
N LEU A 47 -1.36 1.09 5.72
CA LEU A 47 -0.02 0.84 6.22
C LEU A 47 0.11 1.16 7.71
N VAL A 48 -0.54 2.22 8.18
CA VAL A 48 -0.58 2.56 9.62
C VAL A 48 -1.25 1.45 10.43
N ASP A 49 -2.41 0.97 9.97
CA ASP A 49 -3.14 -0.08 10.68
C ASP A 49 -2.41 -1.43 10.59
N PHE A 50 -1.77 -1.73 9.47
CA PHE A 50 -0.88 -2.90 9.35
C PHE A 50 0.26 -2.86 10.39
N LEU A 51 0.97 -1.73 10.51
CA LEU A 51 2.07 -1.59 11.47
C LEU A 51 1.57 -1.66 12.92
N ARG A 52 0.43 -1.04 13.23
CA ARG A 52 -0.20 -1.15 14.56
C ARG A 52 -0.53 -2.59 14.90
N ASN A 53 -1.14 -3.31 13.98
CA ASN A 53 -1.48 -4.72 14.19
C ASN A 53 -0.23 -5.56 14.32
N TRP A 54 0.79 -5.34 13.49
CA TRP A 54 2.07 -6.03 13.56
C TRP A 54 2.75 -5.85 14.91
N ALA A 55 2.82 -4.61 15.41
CA ALA A 55 3.43 -4.32 16.70
C ALA A 55 2.68 -4.96 17.88
N ASN A 56 1.37 -5.17 17.74
CA ASN A 56 0.52 -5.77 18.76
C ASN A 56 0.34 -7.29 18.58
N GLN A 57 1.08 -7.94 17.66
CA GLN A 57 1.02 -9.39 17.53
C GLN A 57 1.60 -10.04 18.79
N PRO A 58 0.89 -11.00 19.42
CA PRO A 58 1.49 -11.80 20.48
C PRO A 58 2.72 -12.51 19.92
N ALA A 59 3.80 -12.57 20.70
CA ALA A 59 4.97 -13.33 20.32
C ALA A 59 4.53 -14.76 19.95
N ILE A 60 4.85 -15.17 18.72
CA ILE A 60 4.68 -16.56 18.30
C ILE A 60 5.70 -17.36 19.12
N ASN A 61 5.23 -18.19 20.05
CA ASN A 61 6.06 -19.17 20.75
C ASN A 61 6.58 -20.22 19.78
#